data_AF-X8BE72-F1
#
_entry.id   AF-X8BE72-F1
#
_cell.length_a   1.000
_cell.length_b   1.000
_cell.length_c   1.000
_cell.angle_alpha   90.00
_cell.angle_beta   90.00
_cell.angle_gamma   90.00
#
_symmetry.space_group_name_H-M   'P 1'
#
loop_
_entity.id
_entity.type
_entity.pdbx_description
1 polymer ?
#
loop_
_entity_poly.entity_id
_entity_poly.type
_entity_poly.pdbx_seq_one_letter_code
_entity_poly.pdbx_strand_id
1 'polypeptide(L)' 'MVTAKFDNNPDLARRLLETHGVLLVEGNTWHDQVWGSCRCEEHCNIPGGNALGVILMAVRLRLAAQRTRV' A
#
# COMPACT_ATOMS: atom_id res chain seq x y z
N MET A 1 -1.94 -12.99 6.38
CA MET A 1 -2.77 -11.90 5.80
C MET A 1 -2.09 -10.56 6.04
N VAL A 2 -2.15 -9.61 5.10
CA VAL A 2 -1.42 -8.32 5.19
C VAL A 2 -1.78 -7.52 6.46
N THR A 3 -3.01 -7.64 6.96
CA THR A 3 -3.49 -6.94 8.16
C THR A 3 -2.65 -7.22 9.41
N ALA A 4 -2.21 -8.48 9.62
CA ALA A 4 -1.47 -8.90 10.80
C ALA A 4 -0.16 -8.11 11.00
N LYS A 5 0.48 -7.67 9.90
CA LYS A 5 1.67 -6.81 9.94
C LYS A 5 1.39 -5.48 10.64
N PHE A 6 0.20 -4.93 10.47
CA PHE A 6 -0.19 -3.64 11.02
C PHE A 6 -0.92 -3.78 12.35
N ASP A 7 -1.73 -4.82 12.53
CA ASP A 7 -2.43 -5.08 13.78
C ASP A 7 -1.45 -5.36 14.93
N ASN A 8 -0.35 -6.08 14.64
CA ASN A 8 0.65 -6.44 15.65
C ASN A 8 1.80 -5.43 15.80
N ASN A 9 1.86 -4.38 14.96
CA ASN A 9 2.95 -3.40 14.99
C ASN A 9 2.38 -1.97 14.94
N PRO A 10 2.14 -1.34 16.12
CA PRO A 10 1.53 -0.01 16.21
C PRO A 10 2.30 1.08 15.46
N ASP A 11 3.64 1.01 15.40
CA ASP A 11 4.43 1.97 14.63
C ASP A 11 4.15 1.88 13.13
N LEU A 12 4.09 0.67 12.58
CA LEU A 12 3.77 0.48 11.17
C LEU A 12 2.33 0.91 10.85
N ALA A 13 1.38 0.64 11.76
CA ALA A 13 0.01 1.12 11.63
C ALA A 13 -0.05 2.66 11.62
N ARG A 14 0.69 3.32 12.53
CA ARG A 14 0.79 4.79 12.57
C ARG A 14 1.36 5.33 11.26
N ARG A 15 2.50 4.81 10.80
CA ARG A 15 3.14 5.22 9.54
C ARG A 15 2.22 5.03 8.35
N LEU A 16 1.44 3.95 8.31
CA LEU A 16 0.46 3.72 7.25
C LEU A 16 -0.66 4.76 7.29
N LEU A 17 -1.17 5.11 8.47
CA LEU A 17 -2.22 6.13 8.62
C LEU A 17 -1.74 7.55 8.26
N GLU A 18 -0.48 7.87 8.53
CA GLU A 18 0.16 9.15 8.16
C GLU A 18 0.30 9.35 6.65
N THR A 19 0.09 8.31 5.84
CA THR A 19 0.00 8.47 4.38
C THR A 19 -1.34 9.09 3.94
N HIS A 20 -2.30 9.27 4.86
CA HIS A 20 -3.55 10.01 4.66
C HIS A 20 -4.31 9.63 3.37
N GLY A 21 -4.72 10.60 2.54
CA GLY A 21 -5.41 10.36 1.27
C GLY A 21 -4.47 10.06 0.09
N VAL A 22 -3.16 9.92 0.33
CA VAL A 22 -2.16 9.77 -0.73
C VAL A 22 -2.26 8.38 -1.36
N LEU A 23 -2.10 8.33 -2.68
CA LEU A 23 -1.97 7.10 -3.45
C LEU A 23 -0.66 6.38 -3.08
N LEU A 24 -0.76 5.13 -2.64
CA LEU A 24 0.41 4.27 -2.43
C LEU A 24 0.66 3.46 -3.69
N VAL A 25 1.84 3.63 -4.27
CA VAL A 25 2.32 2.83 -5.41
C VAL A 25 3.50 1.98 -4.96
N GLU A 26 3.33 0.66 -4.98
CA GLU A 26 4.44 -0.29 -4.89
C GLU A 26 5.24 -0.14 -6.19
N GLY A 27 6.46 0.38 -6.09
CA GLY A 27 7.35 0.57 -7.22
C GLY A 27 8.46 -0.46 -7.17
N ASN A 28 8.81 -1.02 -8.32
CA ASN A 28 9.88 -2.00 -8.44
C ASN A 28 10.67 -1.84 -9.76
N THR A 29 11.74 -2.63 -9.90
CA THR A 29 12.58 -2.67 -11.11
C THR A 29 12.83 -4.10 -11.60
N TRP A 30 12.07 -5.09 -11.09
CA TRP A 30 12.20 -6.51 -11.42
C TRP A 30 11.00 -7.05 -12.21
N HIS A 31 10.36 -6.15 -12.98
CA HIS A 31 9.32 -6.46 -13.96
C HIS A 31 8.01 -7.00 -13.34
N ASP A 32 7.77 -6.74 -12.05
CA ASP A 32 6.48 -7.04 -11.43
C ASP A 32 5.47 -5.93 -11.75
N GLN A 33 4.49 -6.26 -12.58
CA GLN A 33 3.39 -5.38 -12.94
C GLN A 33 2.04 -5.82 -12.34
N VAL A 34 2.02 -6.87 -11.51
CA VAL A 34 0.78 -7.35 -10.88
C VAL A 34 0.63 -6.74 -9.50
N TRP A 35 1.62 -6.94 -8.63
CA TRP A 35 1.60 -6.39 -7.28
C TRP A 35 2.10 -4.95 -7.23
N GLY A 36 2.98 -4.62 -8.15
CA GLY A 36 3.65 -3.35 -8.26
C GLY A 36 3.43 -2.61 -9.57
N SER A 37 4.21 -1.55 -9.72
CA SER A 37 4.41 -0.80 -10.95
C SER A 37 5.90 -0.73 -11.23
N CYS A 38 6.35 -1.56 -12.17
CA CYS A 38 7.74 -1.60 -12.58
C CYS A 38 8.13 -0.29 -13.28
N ARG A 39 9.31 0.25 -12.95
CA ARG A 39 9.84 1.51 -13.48
C ARG A 39 11.09 1.33 -14.35
N CYS A 40 11.43 0.09 -14.73
CA CYS A 40 12.53 -0.13 -15.68
C CYS A 40 12.21 0.47 -17.06
N GLU A 41 13.20 0.60 -17.93
CA GLU A 41 13.05 1.23 -19.25
C GLU A 41 11.93 0.59 -20.10
N GLU A 42 11.77 -0.73 -20.03
CA GLU A 42 10.72 -1.47 -20.76
C GLU A 42 9.30 -1.14 -20.25
N HIS A 43 9.18 -0.76 -18.99
CA HIS A 43 7.91 -0.69 -18.26
C HIS A 43 7.57 0.71 -17.74
N CYS A 44 8.47 1.69 -17.87
CA CYS A 44 8.32 3.03 -17.29
C CYS A 44 7.09 3.80 -17.82
N ASN A 45 6.61 3.43 -19.01
CA ASN A 45 5.42 4.00 -19.64
C ASN A 45 4.17 3.13 -19.48
N ILE A 46 4.27 2.01 -18.77
CA ILE A 46 3.18 1.04 -18.57
C ILE A 46 2.82 1.04 -17.08
N PRO A 47 1.66 1.58 -16.69
CA PRO A 47 1.20 1.50 -15.31
C PRO A 47 1.04 0.05 -14.88
N GLY A 48 1.67 -0.32 -13.77
CA GLY A 48 1.41 -1.63 -13.16
C GLY A 48 0.11 -1.67 -12.38
N GLY A 49 -0.34 -2.88 -12.09
CA GLY A 49 -1.58 -3.14 -11.36
C GLY A 49 -1.56 -2.62 -9.93
N ASN A 50 -0.38 -2.48 -9.31
CA ASN A 50 -0.23 -1.91 -7.97
C ASN A 50 -1.17 -2.56 -6.93
N ALA A 51 -1.43 -3.87 -7.05
CA ALA A 51 -2.37 -4.57 -6.18
C ALA A 51 -1.96 -4.46 -4.70
N LEU A 52 -0.66 -4.45 -4.41
CA LEU A 52 -0.19 -4.28 -3.03
C LEU A 52 -0.51 -2.87 -2.51
N GLY A 53 -0.31 -1.83 -3.31
CA GLY A 53 -0.67 -0.46 -2.95
C GLY A 53 -2.15 -0.33 -2.63
N VAL A 54 -3.02 -0.92 -3.45
CA VAL A 54 -4.48 -0.96 -3.22
C VAL A 54 -4.83 -1.65 -1.90
N ILE A 55 -4.23 -2.82 -1.62
CA ILE A 55 -4.45 -3.54 -0.36
C ILE A 55 -3.99 -2.70 0.84
N LEU A 56 -2.84 -2.03 0.76
CA LEU A 56 -2.34 -1.18 1.85
C LEU A 56 -3.29 0.00 2.11
N MET A 57 -3.84 0.62 1.06
CA MET A 57 -4.84 1.69 1.21
C MET A 57 -6.15 1.18 1.81
N ALA A 58 -6.58 -0.03 1.47
CA ALA A 58 -7.75 -0.66 2.11
C ALA A 58 -7.50 -0.93 3.62
N VAL A 59 -6.30 -1.41 3.97
CA VAL A 59 -5.90 -1.60 5.37
C VAL A 59 -5.86 -0.26 6.11
N ARG A 60 -5.36 0.82 5.49
CA ARG A 60 -5.36 2.18 6.04
C ARG A 60 -6.78 2.65 6.38
N LEU A 61 -7.74 2.48 5.46
CA LEU A 61 -9.14 2.84 5.70
C LEU A 61 -9.76 2.03 6.84
N ARG A 62 -9.49 0.72 6.91
CA ARG A 62 -9.94 -0.14 8.01
C ARG A 62 -9.40 0.36 9.36
N LEU A 63 -8.10 0.65 9.46
CA LEU A 63 -7.48 1.15 10.69
C LEU A 63 -8.04 2.52 11.10
N ALA A 64 -8.28 3.42 10.14
CA ALA A 64 -8.89 4.72 10.42
C ALA A 64 -10.30 4.56 10.99
N ALA A 65 -11.13 3.71 10.38
CA ALA A 65 -12.49 3.45 10.84
C ALA A 65 -12.56 2.84 12.25
N GLN A 66 -11.56 2.06 12.66
CA GLN A 66 -11.48 1.51 14.01
C GLN A 66 -11.15 2.58 15.06
N ARG A 67 -10.40 3.63 14.70
CA ARG A 67 -10.02 4.72 15.62
C ARG A 67 -11.13 5.73 15.86
N THR A 68 -12.07 5.88 14.94
CA THR A 68 -13.20 6.82 15.06
C THR A 68 -14.36 6.27 15.90
N ARG A 69 -14.34 4.99 16.28
CA ARG A 69 -15.41 4.34 17.08
C ARG A 69 -15.23 4.51 18.60
N VAL A 70 -14.60 5.60 19.03
CA VAL A 70 -14.38 5.95 20.45
C VAL A 70 -15.28 7.11 20.82
#